data_AF-A0A7S3XPM4-F1
#
_entry.id   AF-A0A7S3XPM4-F1
#
_cell.length_a   1.000
_cell.length_b   1.000
_cell.length_c   1.000
_cell.angle_alpha   90.00
_cell.angle_beta   90.00
_cell.angle_gamma   90.00
#
_symmetry.space_group_name_H-M   'P 1'
#
loop_
_entity.id
_entity.type
_entity.pdbx_description
1 polymer ?
#
loop_
_entity_poly.entity_id
_entity_poly.type
_entity_poly.pdbx_seq_one_letter_code
_entity_poly.pdbx_strand_id
1 'polypeptide(L)'
;MKWGLLEELRGEQLSAEKMLFQYNRRLLAFTINSTLDTLPTPEMLVRWGKQGDDPSVNCTLCGAPAVRLSHILAGCPYVLKVENAAFKAGGHEDRYTNRHNNVLRVLANAIFSKLLEHNRSPPAPRRRARSAPAAVTFVRPGERAEGSGGVQQQGGQEDSFLEGGRDWVAAFDLPELRGLCARHPPLDAGGDTSKEIDGFFYSRDARSIVLGPEMTCPMEENVHKWRVDKFAKYERAMLRHVPAQWRRKLITIEVGCRGYIADSFRTSLRSIGFTSKEIKHLFDKCSY
;
A
#
# COMPACT_ATOMS: atom_id res chain seq x y z
N MET A 1 -4.65 14.31 19.15
CA MET A 1 -4.37 14.08 17.72
C MET A 1 -3.20 14.98 17.32
N LYS A 2 -2.07 14.43 16.85
CA LYS A 2 -0.96 15.25 16.34
C LYS A 2 -1.30 15.64 14.91
N TRP A 3 -1.76 16.87 14.70
CA TRP A 3 -2.21 17.37 13.39
C TRP A 3 -1.17 17.21 12.27
N GLY A 4 0.13 17.27 12.59
CA GLY A 4 1.23 17.09 11.62
C GLY A 4 1.38 15.67 11.05
N LEU A 5 0.90 14.62 11.73
CA LEU A 5 1.00 13.25 11.20
C LEU A 5 -0.05 12.98 10.10
N LEU A 6 -1.20 13.65 10.20
CA LEU A 6 -2.21 13.63 9.13
C LEU A 6 -1.74 14.44 7.91
N GLU A 7 -0.82 15.40 8.09
CA GLU A 7 -0.15 16.16 7.02
C GLU A 7 0.75 15.29 6.15
N GLU A 8 1.49 14.36 6.76
CA GLU A 8 2.35 13.41 6.03
C GLU A 8 1.55 12.32 5.30
N LEU A 9 0.25 12.18 5.61
CA LEU A 9 -0.70 11.33 4.89
C LEU A 9 -1.58 12.13 3.91
N ARG A 10 -1.26 13.42 3.65
CA ARG A 10 -2.00 14.34 2.74
C ARG A 10 -1.72 14.12 1.25
N GLY A 11 -1.29 12.94 0.81
CA GLY A 11 -1.22 12.64 -0.62
C GLY A 11 -2.62 12.60 -1.25
N GLU A 12 -3.19 13.75 -1.62
CA GLU A 12 -4.53 13.93 -2.20
C GLU A 12 -5.59 13.14 -1.41
N GLN A 13 -5.91 13.65 -0.21
CA GLN A 13 -6.90 13.09 0.70
C GLN A 13 -8.23 12.79 0.00
N LEU A 14 -9.02 11.88 0.61
CA LEU A 14 -10.47 11.72 0.44
C LEU A 14 -11.12 13.06 0.07
N SER A 15 -11.27 13.34 -1.23
CA SER A 15 -11.64 14.68 -1.65
C SER A 15 -13.03 14.98 -1.11
N ALA A 16 -13.31 16.23 -0.75
CA ALA A 16 -14.66 16.63 -0.36
C ALA A 16 -15.68 16.22 -1.44
N GLU A 17 -15.28 16.30 -2.71
CA GLU A 17 -16.03 15.78 -3.84
C GLU A 17 -16.32 14.27 -3.73
N LYS A 18 -15.32 13.44 -3.45
CA LYS A 18 -15.51 12.00 -3.26
C LYS A 18 -16.46 11.70 -2.09
N MET A 19 -16.24 12.35 -0.95
CA MET A 19 -17.09 12.17 0.23
C MET A 19 -18.54 12.60 -0.01
N LEU A 20 -18.75 13.72 -0.72
CA LEU A 20 -20.09 14.25 -0.95
C LEU A 20 -20.85 13.52 -2.06
N PHE A 21 -20.18 13.10 -3.13
CA PHE A 21 -20.83 12.58 -4.34
C PHE A 21 -20.69 11.08 -4.55
N GLN A 22 -19.66 10.43 -3.98
CA GLN A 22 -19.42 9.00 -4.20
C GLN A 22 -19.78 8.14 -2.98
N TYR A 23 -19.76 8.70 -1.77
CA TYR A 23 -20.04 7.93 -0.57
C TYR A 23 -21.52 7.84 -0.29
N ASN A 24 -21.98 6.61 0.01
CA ASN A 24 -23.30 6.43 0.59
C ASN A 24 -23.34 7.04 2.01
N ARG A 25 -24.55 7.32 2.51
CA ARG A 25 -24.77 7.95 3.81
C ARG A 25 -24.03 7.26 4.97
N ARG A 26 -23.96 5.93 4.96
CA ARG A 26 -23.31 5.16 6.04
C ARG A 26 -21.79 5.34 6.01
N LEU A 27 -21.20 5.25 4.82
CA LEU A 27 -19.76 5.41 4.64
C LEU A 27 -19.31 6.84 4.91
N LEU A 28 -20.09 7.84 4.48
CA LEU A 28 -19.83 9.24 4.78
C LEU A 28 -19.87 9.49 6.30
N ALA A 29 -20.91 9.02 6.97
CA ALA A 29 -21.05 9.14 8.42
C ALA A 29 -19.89 8.44 9.15
N PHE A 30 -19.51 7.24 8.72
CA PHE A 30 -18.35 6.54 9.29
C PHE A 30 -17.07 7.34 9.10
N THR A 31 -16.79 7.79 7.88
CA THR A 31 -15.57 8.53 7.53
C THR A 31 -15.43 9.78 8.39
N ILE A 32 -16.44 10.66 8.38
CA ILE A 32 -16.43 11.92 9.15
C ILE A 32 -16.24 11.63 10.65
N ASN A 33 -17.05 10.73 11.22
CA ASN A 33 -16.99 10.47 12.66
C ASN A 33 -15.69 9.74 13.06
N SER A 34 -15.12 8.92 12.19
CA SER A 34 -13.84 8.25 12.45
C SER A 34 -12.64 9.20 12.40
N THR A 35 -12.72 10.22 11.54
CA THR A 35 -11.70 11.27 11.44
C THR A 35 -11.76 12.20 12.64
N LEU A 36 -12.97 12.55 13.10
CA LEU A 36 -13.18 13.44 14.24
C LEU A 36 -13.14 12.73 15.60
N ASP A 37 -12.97 11.40 15.61
CA ASP A 37 -13.01 10.55 16.81
C ASP A 37 -14.34 10.70 17.61
N THR A 38 -15.45 10.83 16.88
CA THR A 38 -16.82 10.96 17.41
C THR A 38 -17.67 9.71 17.17
N LEU A 39 -17.04 8.60 16.76
CA LEU A 39 -17.73 7.31 16.70
C LEU A 39 -18.12 6.87 18.11
N PRO A 40 -19.24 6.13 18.27
CA PRO A 40 -19.72 5.62 19.57
C PRO A 40 -18.83 4.46 20.06
N THR A 41 -17.55 4.73 20.25
CA THR A 41 -16.60 3.80 20.88
C THR A 41 -16.87 3.76 22.38
N PRO A 42 -16.52 2.66 23.05
CA PRO A 42 -16.62 2.55 24.50
C PRO A 42 -16.03 3.76 25.26
N GLU A 43 -14.87 4.28 24.87
CA GLU A 43 -14.29 5.51 25.47
C GLU A 43 -15.20 6.73 25.27
N MET A 44 -15.73 6.95 24.05
CA MET A 44 -16.59 8.10 23.77
C MET A 44 -17.95 8.00 24.46
N LEU A 45 -18.51 6.80 24.56
CA LEU A 45 -19.79 6.57 25.24
C LEU A 45 -19.69 6.95 26.73
N VAL A 46 -18.60 6.57 27.39
CA VAL A 46 -18.32 7.01 28.78
C VAL A 46 -18.23 8.53 28.86
N ARG A 47 -17.55 9.18 27.91
CA ARG A 47 -17.47 10.66 27.85
C ARG A 47 -18.81 11.33 27.60
N TRP A 48 -19.71 10.67 26.88
CA TRP A 48 -21.09 11.15 26.64
C TRP A 48 -22.05 10.85 27.79
N GLY A 49 -21.53 10.39 28.94
CA GLY A 49 -22.32 10.16 30.15
C GLY A 49 -23.06 8.83 30.18
N LYS A 50 -22.68 7.86 29.33
CA LYS A 50 -23.14 6.47 29.52
C LYS A 50 -22.54 5.90 30.79
N GLN A 51 -23.37 5.24 31.58
CA GLN A 51 -23.02 4.71 32.89
C GLN A 51 -22.17 3.43 32.76
N GLY A 52 -21.38 3.12 33.77
CA GLY A 52 -20.39 2.02 33.74
C GLY A 52 -20.99 0.61 33.71
N ASP A 53 -22.28 0.49 34.00
CA ASP A 53 -23.11 -0.71 33.93
C ASP A 53 -23.75 -0.94 32.54
N ASP A 54 -23.70 0.04 31.62
CA ASP A 54 -24.13 -0.13 30.24
C ASP A 54 -23.13 -1.03 29.48
N PRO A 55 -23.52 -2.20 28.94
CA PRO A 55 -22.61 -3.09 28.21
C PRO A 55 -21.90 -2.45 27.01
N SER A 56 -22.43 -1.33 26.49
CA SER A 56 -21.82 -0.57 25.39
C SER A 56 -20.56 0.20 25.79
N VAL A 57 -20.28 0.37 27.09
CA VAL A 57 -19.02 0.98 27.58
C VAL A 57 -17.83 0.01 27.59
N ASN A 58 -18.04 -1.21 27.10
CA ASN A 58 -17.02 -2.22 26.88
C ASN A 58 -16.94 -2.63 25.41
N CYS A 59 -15.78 -3.13 24.98
CA CYS A 59 -15.65 -3.77 23.69
C CYS A 59 -16.55 -5.00 23.63
N THR A 60 -17.48 -5.03 22.69
CA THR A 60 -18.41 -6.17 22.51
C THR A 60 -17.74 -7.47 22.08
N LEU A 61 -16.46 -7.42 21.68
CA LEU A 61 -15.70 -8.60 21.23
C LEU A 61 -14.81 -9.16 22.33
N CYS A 62 -13.99 -8.33 22.96
CA CYS A 62 -13.02 -8.77 23.95
C CYS A 62 -13.38 -8.42 25.40
N GLY A 63 -14.46 -7.67 25.61
CA GLY A 63 -14.90 -7.22 26.93
C GLY A 63 -14.07 -6.09 27.56
N ALA A 64 -13.02 -5.59 26.88
CA ALA A 64 -12.17 -4.53 27.43
C ALA A 64 -12.95 -3.22 27.64
N PRO A 65 -12.85 -2.57 28.82
CA PRO A 65 -13.59 -1.35 29.13
C PRO A 65 -12.98 -0.11 28.47
N ALA A 66 -13.83 0.89 28.17
CA ALA A 66 -13.42 2.24 27.75
C ALA A 66 -12.35 2.28 26.64
N VAL A 67 -12.45 1.36 25.67
CA VAL A 67 -11.50 1.27 24.56
C VAL A 67 -11.70 2.36 23.50
N ARG A 68 -10.58 2.75 22.87
CA ARG A 68 -10.52 3.77 21.82
C ARG A 68 -10.87 3.23 20.44
N LEU A 69 -11.02 4.12 19.47
CA LEU A 69 -11.22 3.75 18.07
C LEU A 69 -10.12 2.84 17.51
N SER A 70 -8.85 3.07 17.87
CA SER A 70 -7.72 2.25 17.42
C SER A 70 -7.82 0.79 17.86
N HIS A 71 -8.42 0.53 19.03
CA HIS A 71 -8.72 -0.82 19.47
C HIS A 71 -9.76 -1.47 18.57
N ILE A 72 -10.86 -0.77 18.28
CA ILE A 72 -11.96 -1.30 17.47
C ILE A 72 -11.50 -1.60 16.04
N LEU A 73 -10.81 -0.66 15.39
CA LEU A 73 -10.49 -0.74 13.96
C LEU A 73 -9.23 -1.57 13.65
N ALA A 74 -8.28 -1.70 14.57
CA ALA A 74 -6.98 -2.32 14.24
C ALA A 74 -6.28 -3.05 15.41
N GLY A 75 -6.88 -3.13 16.60
CA GLY A 75 -6.15 -3.50 17.82
C GLY A 75 -6.88 -4.43 18.79
N CYS A 76 -8.05 -4.95 18.44
CA CYS A 76 -8.83 -5.79 19.35
C CYS A 76 -8.15 -7.16 19.51
N PRO A 77 -7.79 -7.58 20.75
CA PRO A 77 -7.14 -8.86 20.98
C PRO A 77 -8.00 -10.06 20.55
N TYR A 78 -9.33 -9.94 20.64
CA TYR A 78 -10.24 -10.99 20.21
C TYR A 78 -10.13 -11.23 18.70
N VAL A 79 -10.13 -10.15 17.90
CA VAL A 79 -9.98 -10.27 16.44
C VAL A 79 -8.62 -10.86 16.09
N LEU A 80 -7.54 -10.35 16.70
CA LEU A 80 -6.17 -10.78 16.41
C LEU A 80 -5.85 -12.22 16.81
N LYS A 81 -6.48 -12.74 17.87
CA LYS A 81 -6.15 -14.07 18.43
C LYS A 81 -7.21 -15.12 18.12
N VAL A 82 -8.49 -14.75 18.17
CA VAL A 82 -9.60 -15.69 18.06
C VAL A 82 -10.14 -15.71 16.62
N GLU A 83 -10.59 -14.58 16.09
CA GLU A 83 -11.12 -14.53 14.72
C GLU A 83 -10.03 -14.89 13.70
N ASN A 84 -8.80 -14.38 13.86
CA ASN A 84 -7.69 -14.71 12.95
C ASN A 84 -7.27 -16.19 13.00
N ALA A 85 -7.29 -16.81 14.19
CA ALA A 85 -7.01 -18.24 14.31
C ALA A 85 -8.10 -19.09 13.65
N ALA A 86 -9.37 -18.71 13.82
CA ALA A 86 -10.49 -19.36 13.14
C ALA A 86 -10.37 -19.25 11.62
N PHE A 87 -9.99 -18.07 11.10
CA PHE A 87 -9.72 -17.89 9.67
C PHE A 87 -8.62 -18.83 9.16
N LYS A 88 -7.50 -18.94 9.90
CA LYS A 88 -6.41 -19.86 9.54
C LYS A 88 -6.82 -21.34 9.56
N ALA A 89 -7.82 -21.70 10.36
CA ALA A 89 -8.40 -23.03 10.41
C ALA A 89 -9.45 -23.30 9.32
N GLY A 90 -9.62 -22.40 8.35
CA GLY A 90 -10.61 -22.53 7.26
C GLY A 90 -11.95 -21.86 7.54
N GLY A 91 -12.04 -21.05 8.60
CA GLY A 91 -13.20 -20.21 8.89
C GLY A 91 -13.29 -18.97 8.00
N HIS A 92 -14.23 -18.08 8.31
CA HIS A 92 -14.39 -16.79 7.62
C HIS A 92 -13.25 -15.83 7.96
N GLU A 93 -12.97 -14.91 7.02
CA GLU A 93 -11.99 -13.82 7.23
C GLU A 93 -12.35 -12.97 8.45
N ASP A 94 -11.36 -12.70 9.29
CA ASP A 94 -11.52 -11.71 10.35
C ASP A 94 -11.58 -10.29 9.79
N ARG A 95 -12.05 -9.35 10.60
CA ARG A 95 -12.33 -7.96 10.18
C ARG A 95 -11.08 -7.25 9.65
N TYR A 96 -9.91 -7.53 10.22
CA TYR A 96 -8.66 -6.89 9.84
C TYR A 96 -8.10 -7.51 8.57
N THR A 97 -8.10 -8.85 8.51
CA THR A 97 -7.72 -9.59 7.30
C THR A 97 -8.65 -9.29 6.12
N ASN A 98 -9.94 -9.08 6.34
CA ASN A 98 -10.86 -8.71 5.27
C ASN A 98 -10.51 -7.36 4.64
N ARG A 99 -10.23 -6.33 5.45
CA ARG A 99 -9.77 -5.02 4.91
C ARG A 99 -8.46 -5.18 4.14
N HIS A 100 -7.51 -5.93 4.70
CA HIS A 100 -6.24 -6.25 4.05
C HIS A 100 -6.43 -6.91 2.69
N ASN A 101 -7.20 -8.02 2.63
CA ASN A 101 -7.41 -8.80 1.42
C ASN A 101 -8.18 -8.02 0.36
N ASN A 102 -9.12 -7.17 0.74
CA ASN A 102 -9.80 -6.29 -0.21
C ASN A 102 -8.82 -5.34 -0.91
N VAL A 103 -7.89 -4.73 -0.17
CA VAL A 103 -6.87 -3.85 -0.78
C VAL A 103 -5.89 -4.65 -1.62
N LEU A 104 -5.39 -5.78 -1.09
CA LEU A 104 -4.47 -6.65 -1.81
C LEU A 104 -5.09 -7.18 -3.11
N ARG A 105 -6.38 -7.50 -3.12
CA ARG A 105 -7.12 -7.94 -4.33
C ARG A 105 -7.16 -6.85 -5.40
N VAL A 106 -7.36 -5.59 -5.03
CA VAL A 106 -7.30 -4.47 -5.98
C VAL A 106 -5.91 -4.35 -6.58
N LEU A 107 -4.87 -4.40 -5.75
CA LEU A 107 -3.48 -4.30 -6.19
C LEU A 107 -3.04 -5.50 -7.03
N ALA A 108 -3.37 -6.72 -6.61
CA ALA A 108 -3.04 -7.95 -7.32
C ALA A 108 -3.62 -7.94 -8.73
N ASN A 109 -4.90 -7.62 -8.89
CA ASN A 109 -5.55 -7.52 -10.20
C ASN A 109 -4.88 -6.46 -11.11
N ALA A 110 -4.50 -5.32 -10.52
CA ALA A 110 -3.84 -4.25 -11.25
C ALA A 110 -2.43 -4.64 -11.69
N ILE A 111 -1.65 -5.26 -10.79
CA ILE A 111 -0.29 -5.71 -11.08
C ILE A 111 -0.33 -6.85 -12.11
N PHE A 112 -1.21 -7.84 -11.96
CA PHE A 112 -1.37 -8.90 -12.96
C PHE A 112 -1.68 -8.34 -14.34
N SER A 113 -2.67 -7.44 -14.45
CA SER A 113 -3.00 -6.78 -15.71
C SER A 113 -1.80 -6.03 -16.28
N LYS A 114 -1.09 -5.28 -15.44
CA LYS A 114 0.09 -4.49 -15.85
C LYS A 114 1.21 -5.36 -16.38
N LEU A 115 1.51 -6.48 -15.71
CA LEU A 115 2.53 -7.42 -16.13
C LEU A 115 2.14 -8.11 -17.43
N LEU A 116 0.87 -8.51 -17.58
CA LEU A 116 0.36 -9.14 -18.79
C LEU A 116 0.47 -8.19 -19.99
N GLU A 117 0.07 -6.93 -19.84
CA GLU A 117 0.23 -5.89 -20.84
C GLU A 117 1.70 -5.65 -21.18
N HIS A 118 2.56 -5.59 -20.17
CA HIS A 118 4.00 -5.38 -20.35
C HIS A 118 4.64 -6.54 -21.13
N ASN A 119 4.32 -7.79 -20.78
CA ASN A 119 4.83 -8.99 -21.43
C ASN A 119 4.42 -9.07 -22.91
N ARG A 120 3.21 -8.61 -23.24
CA ARG A 120 2.70 -8.56 -24.63
C ARG A 120 3.26 -7.39 -25.44
N SER A 121 3.69 -6.33 -24.77
CA SER A 121 4.18 -5.13 -25.44
C SER A 121 5.56 -5.39 -26.04
N PRO A 122 5.83 -4.95 -27.28
CA PRO A 122 7.17 -5.06 -27.86
C PRO A 122 8.20 -4.35 -26.97
N PRO A 123 9.48 -4.76 -27.01
CA PRO A 123 10.55 -4.01 -26.37
C PRO A 123 10.52 -2.57 -26.88
N ALA A 124 10.41 -1.60 -25.96
CA ALA A 124 10.57 -0.21 -26.36
C ALA A 124 11.97 -0.08 -26.99
N PRO A 125 12.12 0.68 -28.09
CA PRO A 125 13.44 0.97 -28.63
C PRO A 125 14.26 1.57 -27.48
N ARG A 126 15.43 0.98 -27.20
CA ARG A 126 16.34 1.46 -26.15
C ARG A 126 16.44 2.97 -26.27
N ARG A 127 15.97 3.71 -25.26
CA ARG A 127 16.21 5.15 -25.19
C ARG A 127 17.72 5.30 -25.35
N ARG A 128 18.15 6.00 -26.41
CA ARG A 128 19.57 6.32 -26.59
C ARG A 128 20.06 6.88 -25.27
N ALA A 129 21.18 6.33 -24.76
CA ALA A 129 21.79 6.81 -23.52
C ALA A 129 21.73 8.33 -23.54
N ARG A 130 21.10 8.93 -22.51
CA ARG A 130 20.93 10.38 -22.42
C ARG A 130 22.28 11.00 -22.76
N SER A 131 22.34 11.71 -23.89
CA SER A 131 23.45 12.62 -24.17
C SER A 131 23.64 13.48 -22.92
N ALA A 132 24.90 13.72 -22.55
CA ALA A 132 25.34 14.38 -21.33
C ALA A 132 24.37 15.50 -20.88
N PRO A 133 24.13 15.65 -19.55
CA PRO A 133 23.20 16.67 -19.05
C PRO A 133 23.50 18.01 -19.72
N ALA A 134 22.47 18.61 -20.31
CA ALA A 134 22.61 19.90 -20.99
C ALA A 134 23.32 20.86 -20.03
N ALA A 135 24.41 21.46 -20.51
CA ALA A 135 25.20 22.39 -19.71
C ALA A 135 24.28 23.49 -19.16
N VAL A 136 24.35 23.73 -17.85
CA VAL A 136 23.56 24.76 -17.20
C VAL A 136 24.01 26.12 -17.75
N THR A 137 23.12 26.84 -18.43
CA THR A 137 23.40 28.20 -18.92
C THR A 137 23.24 29.18 -17.77
N PHE A 138 24.34 29.75 -17.28
CA PHE A 138 24.29 30.84 -16.32
C PHE A 138 23.94 32.16 -17.03
N VAL A 139 22.90 32.85 -16.54
CA VAL A 139 22.54 34.20 -16.98
C VAL A 139 22.86 35.23 -15.88
N ARG A 140 23.12 36.47 -16.27
CA ARG A 140 23.46 37.55 -15.34
C ARG A 140 22.23 38.03 -14.58
N PRO A 141 22.39 38.62 -13.37
CA PRO A 141 21.28 39.20 -12.63
C PRO A 141 20.54 40.25 -13.48
N GLY A 142 19.25 40.05 -13.72
CA GLY A 142 18.39 40.97 -14.48
C GLY A 142 18.11 40.59 -15.94
N GLU A 143 18.82 39.60 -16.51
CA GLU A 143 18.52 39.08 -17.85
C GLU A 143 17.55 37.89 -17.78
N ARG A 144 16.56 37.88 -18.68
CA ARG A 144 15.71 36.70 -18.92
C ARG A 144 16.40 35.83 -19.97
N ALA A 145 16.50 34.53 -19.70
CA ALA A 145 16.99 33.57 -20.70
C ALA A 145 16.06 33.60 -21.93
N GLU A 146 16.58 34.06 -23.07
CA GLU A 146 15.85 34.03 -24.32
C GLU A 146 15.76 32.58 -24.80
N GLY A 147 14.55 32.02 -24.82
CA GLY A 147 14.29 30.68 -25.35
C GLY A 147 14.14 29.56 -24.32
N SER A 148 13.46 29.78 -23.19
CA SER A 148 12.85 28.66 -22.45
C SER A 148 11.37 28.53 -22.81
N GLY A 149 11.07 28.12 -24.05
CA GLY A 149 9.82 27.40 -24.30
C GLY A 149 9.81 26.24 -23.32
N GLY A 150 8.89 26.26 -22.36
CA GLY A 150 8.96 25.52 -21.10
C GLY A 150 9.62 24.16 -21.26
N VAL A 151 10.90 24.07 -20.91
CA VAL A 151 11.52 22.80 -20.61
C VAL A 151 10.80 22.38 -19.35
N GLN A 152 9.68 21.68 -19.52
CA GLN A 152 9.21 20.77 -18.49
C GLN A 152 10.47 20.01 -18.11
N GLN A 153 10.94 20.24 -16.89
CA GLN A 153 11.99 19.41 -16.32
C GLN A 153 11.44 18.00 -16.47
N GLN A 154 11.92 17.28 -17.49
CA GLN A 154 11.77 15.84 -17.56
C GLN A 154 12.69 15.33 -16.46
N GLY A 155 12.27 15.54 -15.21
CA GLY A 155 12.81 14.86 -14.06
C GLY A 155 12.96 13.42 -14.50
N GLY A 156 14.18 12.90 -14.38
CA GLY A 156 14.53 11.60 -14.92
C GLY A 156 13.40 10.63 -14.64
N GLN A 157 12.68 10.22 -15.69
CA GLN A 157 11.90 9.01 -15.58
C GLN A 157 12.95 7.94 -15.32
N GLU A 158 13.13 7.60 -14.05
CA GLU A 158 13.80 6.38 -13.67
C GLU A 158 13.10 5.28 -14.47
N ASP A 159 13.88 4.56 -15.27
CA ASP A 159 13.42 3.43 -16.06
C ASP A 159 12.63 2.50 -15.13
N SER A 160 11.42 2.10 -15.57
CA SER A 160 10.52 1.28 -14.76
C SER A 160 11.24 0.01 -14.32
N PHE A 161 10.96 -0.47 -13.10
CA PHE A 161 11.52 -1.75 -12.66
C PHE A 161 11.09 -2.92 -13.56
N LEU A 162 10.05 -2.78 -14.37
CA LEU A 162 9.67 -3.83 -15.32
C LEU A 162 10.55 -3.90 -16.57
N GLU A 163 11.36 -2.86 -16.82
CA GLU A 163 12.24 -2.82 -17.98
C GLU A 163 13.29 -3.94 -17.94
N GLY A 164 13.50 -4.57 -19.11
CA GLY A 164 14.49 -5.64 -19.31
C GLY A 164 13.93 -7.02 -19.63
N GLY A 165 12.68 -7.32 -19.26
CA GLY A 165 12.06 -8.65 -19.42
C GLY A 165 10.62 -8.61 -19.96
N ARG A 166 10.15 -9.73 -20.50
CA ARG A 166 8.78 -9.92 -21.04
C ARG A 166 8.14 -11.23 -20.57
N ASP A 167 8.77 -11.89 -19.61
CA ASP A 167 8.40 -13.15 -18.99
C ASP A 167 7.98 -12.93 -17.53
N TRP A 168 7.49 -11.74 -17.17
CA TRP A 168 7.14 -11.43 -15.79
C TRP A 168 6.00 -12.33 -15.29
N VAL A 169 6.21 -13.00 -14.17
CA VAL A 169 5.22 -13.84 -13.48
C VAL A 169 5.01 -13.29 -12.06
N ALA A 170 3.79 -13.37 -11.55
CA ALA A 170 3.41 -12.91 -10.22
C ALA A 170 2.62 -13.95 -9.42
N ALA A 171 2.67 -13.82 -8.09
CA ALA A 171 1.86 -14.56 -7.15
C ALA A 171 1.51 -13.68 -5.94
N PHE A 172 0.35 -13.90 -5.33
CA PHE A 172 -0.14 -13.14 -4.18
C PHE A 172 -0.78 -14.07 -3.14
N ASP A 173 -0.62 -13.77 -1.86
CA ASP A 173 -1.29 -14.48 -0.75
C ASP A 173 -2.72 -13.97 -0.59
N LEU A 174 -3.58 -14.43 -1.50
CA LEU A 174 -5.03 -14.25 -1.41
C LEU A 174 -5.70 -15.62 -1.30
N PRO A 175 -6.72 -15.80 -0.44
CA PRO A 175 -7.40 -17.08 -0.25
C PRO A 175 -7.88 -17.72 -1.55
N GLU A 176 -8.45 -16.92 -2.46
CA GLU A 176 -8.94 -17.36 -3.76
C GLU A 176 -7.84 -17.75 -4.76
N LEU A 177 -6.58 -17.36 -4.51
CA LEU A 177 -5.43 -17.72 -5.35
C LEU A 177 -4.62 -18.89 -4.76
N ARG A 178 -4.97 -19.35 -3.56
CA ARG A 178 -4.30 -20.48 -2.91
C ARG A 178 -4.49 -21.74 -3.76
N GLY A 179 -3.36 -22.39 -4.05
CA GLY A 179 -3.34 -23.59 -4.91
C GLY A 179 -3.24 -23.29 -6.41
N LEU A 180 -3.48 -22.04 -6.84
CA LEU A 180 -3.28 -21.60 -8.23
C LEU A 180 -1.91 -20.96 -8.43
N CYS A 181 -1.37 -20.31 -7.39
CA CYS A 181 -0.09 -19.62 -7.44
C CYS A 181 0.96 -20.23 -6.49
N ALA A 182 2.23 -20.04 -6.82
CA ALA A 182 3.33 -20.38 -5.94
C ALA A 182 3.29 -19.51 -4.67
N ARG A 183 3.50 -20.13 -3.50
CA ARG A 183 3.52 -19.41 -2.20
C ARG A 183 4.84 -18.71 -1.91
N HIS A 184 5.92 -19.14 -2.56
CA HIS A 184 7.26 -18.63 -2.32
C HIS A 184 7.91 -18.19 -3.63
N PRO A 185 8.77 -17.16 -3.60
CA PRO A 185 9.65 -16.83 -4.71
C PRO A 185 10.40 -18.07 -5.21
N PRO A 186 10.70 -18.15 -6.52
CA PRO A 186 11.42 -19.29 -7.04
C PRO A 186 12.84 -19.31 -6.49
N LEU A 187 13.37 -20.52 -6.29
CA LEU A 187 14.62 -20.72 -5.56
C LEU A 187 15.82 -19.97 -6.17
N ASP A 188 15.83 -19.82 -7.50
CA ASP A 188 16.86 -19.12 -8.25
C ASP A 188 16.81 -17.59 -8.07
N ALA A 189 15.64 -17.02 -7.81
CA ALA A 189 15.42 -15.58 -7.67
C ALA A 189 15.36 -15.07 -6.21
N GLY A 190 15.25 -15.97 -5.24
CA GLY A 190 15.04 -15.59 -3.84
C GLY A 190 14.93 -16.78 -2.91
N GLY A 191 15.91 -17.70 -3.01
CA GLY A 191 16.02 -18.99 -2.33
C GLY A 191 15.47 -19.11 -0.89
N ASP A 192 14.89 -20.29 -0.64
CA ASP A 192 14.40 -20.87 0.61
C ASP A 192 14.01 -19.87 1.72
N THR A 193 12.98 -19.05 1.45
CA THR A 193 12.41 -18.18 2.48
C THR A 193 11.34 -18.94 3.26
N SER A 194 11.53 -19.13 4.56
CA SER A 194 10.49 -19.67 5.46
C SER A 194 9.32 -18.69 5.71
N LYS A 195 9.27 -17.56 5.01
CA LYS A 195 8.31 -16.48 5.20
C LYS A 195 7.46 -16.30 3.96
N GLU A 196 6.16 -16.19 4.19
CA GLU A 196 5.20 -15.77 3.19
C GLU A 196 5.12 -14.24 3.20
N ILE A 197 5.08 -13.67 2.00
CA ILE A 197 4.92 -12.25 1.71
C ILE A 197 3.59 -12.12 0.95
N ASP A 198 2.91 -10.99 1.10
CA ASP A 198 1.58 -10.79 0.50
C ASP A 198 1.59 -10.89 -1.04
N GLY A 199 2.73 -10.66 -1.68
CA GLY A 199 2.93 -10.99 -3.09
C GLY A 199 4.37 -10.84 -3.54
N PHE A 200 4.66 -11.36 -4.72
CA PHE A 200 5.93 -11.16 -5.40
C PHE A 200 5.76 -11.32 -6.91
N PHE A 201 6.68 -10.75 -7.67
CA PHE A 201 6.76 -10.93 -9.10
C PHE A 201 8.17 -10.83 -9.61
N TYR A 202 8.49 -11.61 -10.64
CA TYR A 202 9.86 -11.77 -11.11
C TYR A 202 9.91 -12.05 -12.62
N SER A 203 11.07 -11.80 -13.21
CA SER A 203 11.42 -12.13 -14.59
C SER A 203 12.79 -12.80 -14.57
N ARG A 204 12.90 -13.98 -15.18
CA ARG A 204 14.18 -14.71 -15.30
C ARG A 204 15.04 -14.09 -16.39
N ASP A 205 14.42 -13.65 -17.48
CA ASP A 205 15.13 -12.97 -18.57
C ASP A 205 15.81 -11.69 -18.08
N ALA A 206 15.10 -10.88 -17.29
CA ALA A 206 15.64 -9.66 -16.70
C ALA A 206 16.45 -9.89 -15.43
N ARG A 207 16.53 -11.14 -14.92
CA ARG A 207 17.04 -11.51 -13.59
C ARG A 207 16.59 -10.50 -12.54
N SER A 208 15.30 -10.24 -12.49
CA SER A 208 14.73 -9.19 -11.64
C SER A 208 13.59 -9.74 -10.79
N ILE A 209 13.55 -9.37 -9.51
CA ILE A 209 12.49 -9.75 -8.57
C ILE A 209 12.02 -8.53 -7.78
N VAL A 210 10.71 -8.43 -7.63
CA VAL A 210 10.03 -7.54 -6.68
C VAL A 210 9.36 -8.40 -5.62
N LEU A 211 9.75 -8.17 -4.38
CA LEU A 211 9.08 -8.67 -3.19
C LEU A 211 8.03 -7.64 -2.78
N GLY A 212 6.76 -8.03 -2.81
CA GLY A 212 5.62 -7.19 -2.49
C GLY A 212 4.57 -7.13 -3.60
N PRO A 213 3.48 -6.37 -3.38
CA PRO A 213 3.32 -5.41 -2.28
C PRO A 213 3.07 -6.11 -0.94
N GLU A 214 3.95 -5.91 0.04
CA GLU A 214 3.69 -6.28 1.43
C GLU A 214 2.80 -5.21 2.07
N MET A 215 1.62 -5.61 2.48
CA MET A 215 0.52 -4.74 2.89
C MET A 215 0.41 -4.64 4.40
N THR A 216 -0.04 -3.48 4.86
CA THR A 216 -0.60 -3.32 6.21
C THR A 216 -1.78 -2.37 6.19
N CYS A 217 -2.76 -2.64 7.07
CA CYS A 217 -3.91 -1.77 7.30
C CYS A 217 -4.00 -1.27 8.74
N PRO A 218 -3.04 -0.47 9.21
CA PRO A 218 -3.01 -0.02 10.59
C PRO A 218 -3.97 1.15 10.82
N MET A 219 -4.15 1.53 12.09
CA MET A 219 -4.59 2.89 12.39
C MET A 219 -3.56 3.89 11.85
N GLU A 220 -4.02 4.98 11.23
CA GLU A 220 -3.19 5.95 10.50
C GLU A 220 -2.03 6.49 11.33
N GLU A 221 -2.26 6.70 12.63
CA GLU A 221 -1.25 7.18 13.57
C GLU A 221 -0.03 6.27 13.67
N ASN A 222 -0.15 5.01 13.23
CA ASN A 222 0.90 4.01 13.26
C ASN A 222 1.49 3.69 11.88
N VAL A 223 1.03 4.32 10.79
CA VAL A 223 1.48 4.00 9.42
C VAL A 223 3.00 4.05 9.28
N HIS A 224 3.65 5.12 9.76
CA HIS A 224 5.11 5.26 9.67
C HIS A 224 5.83 4.14 10.42
N LYS A 225 5.38 3.81 11.64
CA LYS A 225 5.96 2.74 12.44
C LYS A 225 5.88 1.40 11.70
N TRP A 226 4.69 1.04 11.22
CA TRP A 226 4.49 -0.22 10.52
C TRP A 226 5.28 -0.33 9.23
N ARG A 227 5.42 0.78 8.49
CA ARG A 227 6.28 0.84 7.30
C ARG A 227 7.72 0.47 7.63
N VAL A 228 8.31 1.12 8.64
CA VAL A 228 9.69 0.86 9.06
C VAL A 228 9.86 -0.58 9.54
N ASP A 229 8.96 -1.05 10.40
CA ASP A 229 9.03 -2.38 11.00
C ASP A 229 8.88 -3.49 9.94
N LYS A 230 7.91 -3.35 9.02
CA LYS A 230 7.69 -4.32 7.93
C LYS A 230 8.82 -4.29 6.93
N PHE A 231 9.27 -3.11 6.50
CA PHE A 231 10.39 -3.02 5.58
C PHE A 231 11.63 -3.71 6.16
N ALA A 232 12.00 -3.39 7.41
CA ALA A 232 13.17 -4.00 8.06
C ALA A 232 13.03 -5.52 8.22
N LYS A 233 11.81 -6.01 8.55
CA LYS A 233 11.52 -7.44 8.67
C LYS A 233 11.74 -8.18 7.35
N TYR A 234 11.14 -7.71 6.26
CA TYR A 234 11.20 -8.38 4.95
C TYR A 234 12.51 -8.13 4.21
N GLU A 235 13.16 -6.99 4.45
CA GLU A 235 14.52 -6.77 3.98
C GLU A 235 15.45 -7.82 4.56
N ARG A 236 15.41 -8.00 5.89
CA ARG A 236 16.26 -8.97 6.59
C ARG A 236 15.94 -10.41 6.22
N ALA A 237 14.65 -10.76 6.17
CA ALA A 237 14.21 -12.14 6.01
C ALA A 237 14.17 -12.62 4.55
N MET A 238 14.11 -11.71 3.57
CA MET A 238 13.94 -12.09 2.17
C MET A 238 14.88 -11.31 1.23
N LEU A 239 14.82 -9.98 1.23
CA LEU A 239 15.54 -9.18 0.22
C LEU A 239 17.07 -9.41 0.25
N ARG A 240 17.66 -9.52 1.44
CA ARG A 240 19.11 -9.78 1.60
C ARG A 240 19.56 -11.15 1.09
N HIS A 241 18.64 -12.11 1.01
CA HIS A 241 18.91 -13.47 0.53
C HIS A 241 18.72 -13.61 -0.98
N VAL A 242 18.16 -12.61 -1.66
CA VAL A 242 18.12 -12.57 -3.12
C VAL A 242 19.56 -12.50 -3.65
N PRO A 243 19.97 -13.41 -4.56
CA PRO A 243 21.34 -13.45 -5.05
C PRO A 243 21.77 -12.14 -5.71
N ALA A 244 23.05 -11.79 -5.59
CA ALA A 244 23.57 -10.49 -6.06
C ALA A 244 23.42 -10.27 -7.58
N GLN A 245 23.35 -11.35 -8.36
CA GLN A 245 23.11 -11.28 -9.81
C GLN A 245 21.66 -10.92 -10.18
N TRP A 246 20.74 -10.92 -9.21
CA TRP A 246 19.37 -10.49 -9.41
C TRP A 246 19.19 -9.04 -8.99
N ARG A 247 18.55 -8.24 -9.85
CA ARG A 247 18.03 -6.94 -9.44
C ARG A 247 16.84 -7.18 -8.51
N ARG A 248 16.84 -6.53 -7.36
CA ARG A 248 15.87 -6.80 -6.29
C ARG A 248 15.21 -5.53 -5.78
N LYS A 249 13.93 -5.60 -5.46
CA LYS A 249 13.17 -4.51 -4.86
C LYS A 249 12.19 -5.04 -3.82
N LEU A 250 12.04 -4.32 -2.71
CA LEU A 250 11.00 -4.56 -1.72
C LEU A 250 9.99 -3.41 -1.79
N ILE A 251 8.71 -3.74 -1.88
CA ILE A 251 7.60 -2.79 -1.85
C ILE A 251 6.76 -3.09 -0.61
N THR A 252 6.66 -2.10 0.28
CA THR A 252 5.67 -2.09 1.35
C THR A 252 4.63 -1.01 1.06
N ILE A 253 3.38 -1.30 1.34
CA ILE A 253 2.27 -0.39 1.13
C ILE A 253 1.39 -0.37 2.39
N GLU A 254 1.11 0.85 2.84
CA GLU A 254 0.30 1.09 4.03
C GLU A 254 -1.01 1.80 3.63
N VAL A 255 -2.14 1.15 3.90
CA VAL A 255 -3.48 1.69 3.67
C VAL A 255 -4.24 1.64 4.98
N GLY A 256 -4.40 2.78 5.63
CA GLY A 256 -5.00 2.88 6.95
C GLY A 256 -6.43 2.34 7.04
N CYS A 257 -6.81 1.92 8.25
CA CYS A 257 -8.13 1.39 8.55
C CYS A 257 -9.24 2.45 8.51
N ARG A 258 -8.93 3.74 8.31
CA ARG A 258 -9.90 4.79 7.95
C ARG A 258 -9.81 5.18 6.46
N GLY A 259 -9.08 4.41 5.65
CA GLY A 259 -9.03 4.59 4.20
C GLY A 259 -8.00 5.60 3.72
N TYR A 260 -7.19 6.17 4.62
CA TYR A 260 -6.07 7.02 4.25
C TYR A 260 -4.91 6.18 3.73
N ILE A 261 -4.24 6.67 2.69
CA ILE A 261 -3.18 5.94 2.00
C ILE A 261 -1.88 6.72 2.15
N ALA A 262 -0.79 6.01 2.47
CA ALA A 262 0.53 6.62 2.60
C ALA A 262 1.11 7.06 1.25
N ASP A 263 1.97 8.08 1.25
CA ASP A 263 2.66 8.57 0.03
C ASP A 263 3.58 7.51 -0.61
N SER A 264 3.99 6.50 0.16
CA SER A 264 4.70 5.31 -0.33
C SER A 264 3.91 4.57 -1.43
N PHE A 265 2.58 4.68 -1.44
CA PHE A 265 1.71 4.04 -2.45
C PHE A 265 2.02 4.53 -3.86
N ARG A 266 2.03 5.86 -4.07
CA ARG A 266 2.27 6.44 -5.40
C ARG A 266 3.71 6.16 -5.86
N THR A 267 4.68 6.38 -4.98
CA THR A 267 6.11 6.18 -5.30
C THR A 267 6.42 4.71 -5.63
N SER A 268 5.86 3.77 -4.87
CA SER A 268 6.02 2.34 -5.11
C SER A 268 5.43 1.91 -6.46
N LEU A 269 4.19 2.30 -6.75
CA LEU A 269 3.54 1.93 -8.01
C LEU A 269 4.18 2.60 -9.23
N ARG A 270 4.60 3.88 -9.13
CA ARG A 270 5.35 4.53 -10.21
C ARG A 270 6.62 3.75 -10.56
N SER A 271 7.30 3.26 -9.54
CA SER A 271 8.57 2.57 -9.72
C SER A 271 8.47 1.22 -10.45
N ILE A 272 7.27 0.66 -10.57
CA ILE A 272 6.99 -0.55 -11.36
C ILE A 272 6.17 -0.23 -12.62
N GLY A 273 6.17 1.03 -13.05
CA GLY A 273 5.66 1.46 -14.36
C GLY A 273 4.19 1.83 -14.41
N PHE A 274 3.51 2.01 -13.27
CA PHE A 274 2.16 2.58 -13.28
C PHE A 274 2.22 4.08 -13.59
N THR A 275 1.33 4.52 -14.46
CA THR A 275 1.10 5.92 -14.83
C THR A 275 0.33 6.66 -13.74
N SER A 276 0.42 7.99 -13.71
CA SER A 276 -0.33 8.80 -12.74
C SER A 276 -1.84 8.56 -12.80
N LYS A 277 -2.41 8.27 -13.98
CA LYS A 277 -3.83 7.99 -14.15
C LYS A 277 -4.23 6.64 -13.52
N GLU A 278 -3.45 5.59 -13.79
CA GLU A 278 -3.68 4.27 -13.16
C GLU A 278 -3.53 4.36 -11.65
N ILE A 279 -2.50 5.06 -11.16
CA ILE A 279 -2.26 5.24 -9.73
C ILE A 279 -3.41 5.97 -9.06
N LYS A 280 -3.94 7.04 -9.68
CA LYS A 280 -5.10 7.76 -9.15
C LYS A 280 -6.31 6.83 -9.03
N HIS A 281 -6.59 6.04 -10.07
CA HIS A 281 -7.68 5.06 -10.06
C HIS A 281 -7.51 3.99 -8.97
N LEU A 282 -6.29 3.49 -8.79
CA LEU A 282 -5.99 2.50 -7.75
C LEU A 282 -6.06 3.10 -6.34
N PHE A 283 -5.57 4.33 -6.17
CA PHE A 283 -5.70 5.09 -4.94
C PHE A 283 -7.17 5.22 -4.56
N ASP A 284 -8.02 5.56 -5.53
CA ASP A 284 -9.46 5.69 -5.31
C ASP A 284 -10.15 4.37 -4.95
N LYS A 285 -9.70 3.23 -5.49
CA LYS A 285 -10.25 1.91 -5.16
C LYS A 285 -9.72 1.34 -3.84
N CYS A 286 -8.51 1.72 -3.44
CA CYS A 286 -7.88 1.24 -2.21
C CYS A 286 -8.33 2.06 -1.00
N SER A 287 -8.79 3.30 -1.20
CA SER A 287 -9.49 4.04 -0.16
C SER A 287 -10.89 3.45 0.06
N TYR A 288 -11.68 4.07 0.92
CA TYR A 288 -13.12 3.82 0.93
C TYR A 288 -13.81 4.38 -0.30
#